data_AF-A0A6M0INV7-F1
#
_entry.id   AF-A0A6M0INV7-F1
#
_cell.length_a   1.000
_cell.length_b   1.000
_cell.length_c   1.000
_cell.angle_alpha   90.00
_cell.angle_beta   90.00
_cell.angle_gamma   90.00
#
_symmetry.space_group_name_H-M   'P 1'
#
loop_
_entity.id
_entity.type
_entity.pdbx_description
1 polymer ?
#
loop_
_entity_poly.entity_id
_entity_poly.type
_entity_poly.pdbx_seq_one_letter_code
_entity_poly.pdbx_strand_id
1 'polypeptide(L)'
;MIRLALFVSALCLSVPEAYSQFTVSQNEKGQLLTTVDVYGPGKINATSYNKITYLGSPFLNYPVWQPGTIQIDRSGKEIPCQLAYNLVTNEVLFRFDETSAVKIITPDLFKINDTEYIRQNDKSLGVDHHLYVTTIHNGPTQLLTCVTKRLANLNSSEAVNNTYNRDLNVEGIYRTKTTYYIRKGDARPELISLTKKSLLEIFREQAQQLANRIPDKALTTLDIIHVINAYDSLMVIARSGTYPLNHNPLFIQSLQDKIIYPNWAGSQGVYGRVYAGFDIDSLGKVKNVALLSPNNAGFGLAQGVLKALDKLPVLDPAYKGTYVLPVAFTYTNSLEKAGTHVPINQLPDERMGNRIVLAEFVVPYVVSKQTITAKEVWGYYR
;
A
#
# COMPACT_ATOMS: atom_id res chain seq x y z
N MET A 1 -41.46 -1.16 -7.27
CA MET A 1 -41.49 -2.61 -7.55
C MET A 1 -41.32 -2.81 -9.05
N ILE A 2 -40.17 -3.31 -9.49
CA ILE A 2 -39.93 -4.12 -10.69
C ILE A 2 -38.46 -4.58 -10.54
N ARG A 3 -38.29 -5.90 -10.44
CA ARG A 3 -37.00 -6.58 -10.24
C ARG A 3 -36.34 -6.77 -11.61
N LEU A 4 -35.10 -6.31 -11.78
CA LEU A 4 -34.25 -6.72 -12.89
C LEU A 4 -33.12 -7.56 -12.31
N ALA A 5 -33.30 -8.88 -12.35
CA ALA A 5 -32.29 -9.86 -11.96
C ALA A 5 -31.35 -10.07 -13.16
N LEU A 6 -30.10 -9.63 -13.04
CA LEU A 6 -29.04 -9.91 -13.99
C LEU A 6 -28.33 -11.20 -13.57
N PHE A 7 -28.56 -12.25 -14.34
CA PHE A 7 -27.79 -13.49 -14.30
C PHE A 7 -26.37 -13.23 -14.81
N VAL A 8 -25.38 -13.29 -13.92
CA VAL A 8 -23.97 -13.42 -14.30
C VAL A 8 -23.60 -14.89 -14.14
N SER A 9 -23.71 -15.64 -15.23
CA SER A 9 -23.16 -16.99 -15.32
C SER A 9 -21.63 -16.90 -15.37
N ALA A 10 -20.98 -17.19 -14.25
CA ALA A 10 -19.54 -17.38 -14.19
C ALA A 10 -19.16 -18.66 -14.94
N LEU A 11 -18.67 -18.53 -16.17
CA LEU A 11 -17.89 -19.57 -16.82
C LEU A 11 -16.53 -19.66 -16.10
N CYS A 12 -16.43 -20.53 -15.11
CA CYS A 12 -15.16 -21.05 -14.64
C CYS A 12 -14.58 -21.97 -15.72
N LEU A 13 -13.91 -21.39 -16.71
CA LEU A 13 -12.97 -22.13 -17.54
C LEU A 13 -11.80 -22.54 -16.65
N SER A 14 -11.83 -23.78 -16.17
CA SER A 14 -10.68 -24.44 -15.56
C SER A 14 -9.59 -24.56 -16.64
N VAL A 15 -8.66 -23.61 -16.64
CA VAL A 15 -7.44 -23.74 -17.44
C VAL A 15 -6.65 -24.89 -16.83
N PRO A 16 -6.39 -26.00 -17.55
CA PRO A 16 -5.56 -27.07 -17.02
C PRO A 16 -4.19 -26.49 -16.67
N GLU A 17 -3.73 -26.73 -15.44
CA GLU A 17 -2.36 -26.42 -15.01
C GLU A 17 -1.40 -27.28 -15.84
N ALA A 18 -1.00 -26.78 -17.01
CA ALA A 18 0.12 -27.35 -17.72
C ALA A 18 1.37 -27.04 -16.90
N TYR A 19 1.90 -28.05 -16.20
CA TYR A 19 3.20 -27.97 -15.53
C TYR A 19 4.29 -27.82 -16.59
N SER A 20 4.51 -26.58 -17.05
CA SER A 20 5.66 -26.25 -17.89
C SER A 20 6.92 -26.35 -17.06
N GLN A 21 7.90 -27.14 -17.51
CA GLN A 21 9.21 -27.18 -16.89
C GLN A 21 9.99 -25.93 -17.30
N PHE A 22 10.47 -25.17 -16.31
CA PHE A 22 11.32 -24.01 -16.54
C PHE A 22 12.77 -24.41 -16.28
N THR A 23 13.65 -24.16 -17.24
CA THR A 23 15.10 -24.28 -17.04
C THR A 23 15.73 -22.90 -17.14
N VAL A 24 16.45 -22.48 -16.09
CA VAL A 24 17.22 -21.23 -16.11
C VAL A 24 18.69 -21.57 -16.30
N SER A 25 19.31 -20.98 -17.31
CA SER A 25 20.70 -21.19 -17.66
C SER A 25 21.40 -19.87 -17.94
N GLN A 26 22.73 -19.86 -17.82
CA GLN A 26 23.57 -18.75 -18.23
C GLN A 26 24.36 -19.15 -19.48
N ASN A 27 24.30 -18.35 -20.55
CA ASN A 27 25.09 -18.61 -21.76
C ASN A 27 26.57 -18.20 -21.57
N GLU A 28 27.42 -18.49 -22.57
CA GLU A 28 28.86 -18.19 -22.54
C GLU A 28 29.18 -16.69 -22.36
N LYS A 29 28.23 -15.80 -22.69
CA LYS A 29 28.36 -14.34 -22.52
C LYS A 29 27.86 -13.86 -21.16
N GLY A 30 27.49 -14.77 -20.26
CA GLY A 30 26.94 -14.43 -18.96
C GLY A 30 25.47 -14.01 -18.98
N GLN A 31 24.76 -14.12 -20.11
CA GLN A 31 23.35 -13.75 -20.19
C GLN A 31 22.48 -14.87 -19.61
N LEU A 32 21.56 -14.48 -18.73
CA LEU A 32 20.56 -15.40 -18.19
C LEU A 32 19.45 -15.63 -19.20
N LEU A 33 19.09 -16.89 -19.39
CA LEU A 33 18.02 -17.36 -20.25
C LEU A 33 17.10 -18.26 -19.44
N THR A 34 15.80 -18.12 -19.65
CA THR A 34 14.81 -19.07 -19.15
C THR A 34 14.19 -19.75 -20.34
N THR A 35 14.23 -21.07 -20.35
CA THR A 35 13.53 -21.85 -21.36
C THR A 35 12.34 -22.58 -20.75
N VAL A 36 11.23 -22.57 -21.49
CA VAL A 36 9.97 -23.17 -21.11
C VAL A 36 9.56 -24.16 -22.17
N ASP A 37 9.34 -25.40 -21.75
CA ASP A 37 8.81 -26.43 -22.61
C ASP A 37 7.28 -26.34 -22.62
N VAL A 38 6.72 -26.03 -23.79
CA VAL A 38 5.29 -25.86 -24.00
C VAL A 38 4.78 -27.04 -24.82
N TYR A 39 3.82 -27.77 -24.25
CA TYR A 39 3.13 -28.88 -24.90
C TYR A 39 1.74 -28.41 -25.31
N GLY A 40 1.47 -28.40 -26.62
CA GLY A 40 0.18 -28.00 -27.19
C GLY A 40 -0.54 -29.15 -27.90
N PRO A 41 -1.87 -29.06 -28.10
CA PRO A 41 -2.59 -29.96 -28.98
C PRO A 41 -2.10 -29.72 -30.40
N GLY A 42 -1.26 -30.63 -30.92
CA GLY A 42 -0.75 -30.50 -32.29
C GLY A 42 -1.84 -30.81 -33.33
N LYS A 43 -1.52 -30.53 -34.59
CA LYS A 43 -2.39 -30.89 -35.72
C LYS A 43 -2.30 -32.40 -35.95
N ILE A 44 -3.35 -33.13 -35.56
CA ILE A 44 -3.62 -34.55 -35.84
C ILE A 44 -2.54 -35.50 -35.24
N ASN A 45 -2.88 -36.14 -34.12
CA ASN A 45 -2.18 -37.29 -33.48
C ASN A 45 -0.72 -37.08 -32.99
N ALA A 46 -0.19 -35.86 -32.95
CA ALA A 46 1.10 -35.57 -32.32
C ALA A 46 0.98 -34.39 -31.34
N THR A 47 1.54 -34.51 -30.13
CA THR A 47 1.75 -33.37 -29.23
C THR A 47 2.82 -32.48 -29.84
N SER A 48 2.50 -31.23 -30.16
CA SER A 48 3.52 -30.28 -30.60
C SER A 48 4.33 -29.85 -29.37
N TYR A 49 5.60 -30.24 -29.35
CA TYR A 49 6.59 -29.73 -28.40
C TYR A 49 7.17 -28.44 -28.98
N ASN A 50 7.05 -27.35 -28.23
CA ASN A 50 7.70 -26.09 -28.54
C ASN A 50 8.56 -25.64 -27.36
N LYS A 51 9.78 -25.19 -27.65
CA LYS A 51 10.73 -24.70 -26.66
C LYS A 51 10.82 -23.19 -26.79
N ILE A 52 10.24 -22.48 -25.82
CA ILE A 52 10.21 -21.01 -25.83
C ILE A 52 11.31 -20.48 -24.92
N THR A 53 12.10 -19.54 -25.42
CA THR A 53 13.16 -18.90 -24.63
C THR A 53 12.78 -17.47 -24.26
N TYR A 54 13.17 -17.06 -23.05
CA TYR A 54 13.02 -15.71 -22.53
C TYR A 54 14.36 -15.20 -22.00
N LEU A 55 14.63 -13.91 -22.19
CA LEU A 55 15.77 -13.25 -21.56
C LEU A 55 15.52 -13.03 -20.06
N GLY A 56 16.52 -13.32 -19.24
CA GLY A 56 16.46 -13.21 -17.80
C GLY A 56 15.93 -14.47 -17.12
N SER A 57 15.51 -14.30 -15.86
CA SER A 57 15.01 -15.36 -14.99
C SER A 57 13.78 -14.85 -14.23
N PRO A 58 12.75 -15.69 -13.99
CA PRO A 58 11.63 -15.31 -13.11
C PRO A 58 12.06 -15.28 -11.64
N PHE A 59 13.18 -15.90 -11.28
CA PHE A 59 13.66 -15.99 -9.89
C PHE A 59 14.47 -14.78 -9.46
N LEU A 60 14.58 -14.58 -8.14
CA LEU A 60 15.33 -13.50 -7.53
C LEU A 60 16.79 -13.45 -8.02
N ASN A 61 17.50 -14.58 -7.95
CA ASN A 61 18.93 -14.67 -8.25
C ASN A 61 19.26 -15.84 -9.19
N TYR A 62 20.51 -15.87 -9.68
CA TYR A 62 21.14 -17.01 -10.34
C TYR A 62 22.47 -17.33 -9.63
N PRO A 63 22.80 -18.60 -9.30
CA PRO A 63 21.99 -19.80 -9.49
C PRO A 63 20.63 -19.72 -8.76
N VAL A 64 19.63 -20.43 -9.29
CA VAL A 64 18.23 -20.31 -8.84
C VAL A 64 18.06 -20.76 -7.39
N TRP A 65 18.71 -21.87 -7.02
CA TRP A 65 18.71 -22.40 -5.67
C TRP A 65 19.85 -21.78 -4.87
N GLN A 66 19.50 -21.14 -3.77
CA GLN A 66 20.45 -20.50 -2.87
C GLN A 66 20.25 -20.99 -1.44
N PRO A 67 21.31 -21.13 -0.63
CA PRO A 67 21.16 -21.42 0.78
C PRO A 67 20.38 -20.30 1.48
N GLY A 68 19.51 -20.68 2.41
CA GLY A 68 18.68 -19.74 3.14
C GLY A 68 18.00 -20.35 4.35
N THR A 69 17.17 -19.56 5.02
CA THR A 69 16.33 -20.01 6.14
C THR A 69 14.89 -19.58 5.94
N ILE A 70 13.96 -20.37 6.48
CA ILE A 70 12.53 -20.05 6.49
C ILE A 70 11.97 -20.07 7.91
N GLN A 71 10.95 -19.26 8.15
CA GLN A 71 10.07 -19.32 9.32
C GLN A 71 8.62 -19.36 8.82
N ILE A 72 7.89 -20.42 9.17
CA ILE A 72 6.49 -20.58 8.73
C ILE A 72 5.56 -19.63 9.48
N ASP A 73 5.80 -19.46 10.78
CA ASP A 73 5.15 -18.53 11.68
C ASP A 73 6.19 -17.57 12.29
N ARG A 74 5.76 -16.35 12.68
CA ARG A 74 6.67 -15.35 13.31
C ARG A 74 7.30 -15.80 14.63
N SER A 75 6.71 -16.77 15.33
CA SER A 75 7.27 -17.39 16.53
C SER A 75 8.10 -18.64 16.25
N GLY A 76 8.17 -19.05 14.99
CA GLY A 76 8.74 -20.30 14.56
C GLY A 76 10.25 -20.35 14.67
N LYS A 77 10.78 -21.57 14.70
CA LYS A 77 12.21 -21.82 14.55
C LYS A 77 12.61 -21.59 13.09
N GLU A 78 13.77 -20.97 12.88
CA GLU A 78 14.41 -20.94 11.56
C GLU A 78 14.79 -22.34 11.09
N ILE A 79 14.38 -22.69 9.87
CA ILE A 79 14.69 -23.96 9.23
C ILE A 79 15.65 -23.70 8.06
N PRO A 80 16.90 -24.21 8.11
CA PRO A 80 17.84 -24.07 7.01
C PRO A 80 17.42 -24.94 5.81
N CYS A 81 17.51 -24.39 4.61
CA CYS A 81 17.15 -25.06 3.37
C CYS A 81 17.78 -24.38 2.14
N GLN A 82 17.53 -24.94 0.96
CA GLN A 82 17.78 -24.29 -0.32
C GLN A 82 16.47 -23.62 -0.79
N LEU A 83 16.56 -22.36 -1.19
CA LEU A 83 15.43 -21.53 -1.60
C LEU A 83 15.55 -21.07 -3.03
N ALA A 84 14.41 -20.98 -3.70
CA ALA A 84 14.24 -20.29 -4.97
C ALA A 84 13.00 -19.40 -4.85
N TYR A 85 13.17 -18.08 -4.98
CA TYR A 85 12.08 -17.13 -4.86
C TYR A 85 11.64 -16.64 -6.24
N ASN A 86 10.45 -17.06 -6.69
CA ASN A 86 9.88 -16.68 -7.98
C ASN A 86 9.21 -15.30 -7.88
N LEU A 87 9.81 -14.29 -8.52
CA LEU A 87 9.34 -12.91 -8.46
C LEU A 87 8.16 -12.61 -9.41
N VAL A 88 7.79 -13.55 -10.27
CA VAL A 88 6.62 -13.44 -11.16
C VAL A 88 5.36 -13.92 -10.45
N THR A 89 5.44 -15.07 -9.78
CA THR A 89 4.31 -15.66 -9.04
C THR A 89 4.29 -15.30 -7.56
N ASN A 90 5.36 -14.67 -7.05
CA ASN A 90 5.58 -14.38 -5.64
C ASN A 90 5.61 -15.66 -4.76
N GLU A 91 6.04 -16.78 -5.33
CA GLU A 91 6.12 -18.07 -4.64
C GLU A 91 7.53 -18.33 -4.13
N VAL A 92 7.61 -18.89 -2.92
CA VAL A 92 8.86 -19.37 -2.33
C VAL A 92 8.90 -20.89 -2.51
N LEU A 93 9.87 -21.36 -3.29
CA LEU A 93 10.13 -22.78 -3.45
C LEU A 93 11.28 -23.16 -2.53
N PHE A 94 11.17 -24.32 -1.88
CA PHE A 94 12.23 -24.83 -1.02
C PHE A 94 12.49 -26.33 -1.21
N ARG A 95 13.72 -26.74 -0.88
CA ARG A 95 14.18 -28.13 -0.77
C ARG A 95 15.27 -28.26 0.31
N PHE A 96 15.36 -29.41 0.97
CA PHE A 96 16.37 -29.61 2.03
C PHE A 96 17.76 -29.95 1.46
N ASP A 97 17.79 -30.77 0.41
CA ASP A 97 18.98 -31.11 -0.34
C ASP A 97 18.68 -31.12 -1.84
N GLU A 98 19.68 -31.38 -2.67
CA GLU A 98 19.53 -31.36 -4.14
C GLU A 98 18.63 -32.48 -4.68
N THR A 99 18.45 -33.55 -3.91
CA THR A 99 17.67 -34.74 -4.27
C THR A 99 16.21 -34.68 -3.79
N SER A 100 15.92 -33.76 -2.89
CA SER A 100 14.60 -33.58 -2.29
C SER A 100 13.61 -33.02 -3.29
N ALA A 101 12.36 -33.50 -3.20
CA ALA A 101 11.25 -32.94 -3.96
C ALA A 101 11.08 -31.44 -3.65
N VAL A 102 10.91 -30.64 -4.70
CA VAL A 102 10.65 -29.21 -4.59
C VAL A 102 9.24 -28.99 -4.04
N LYS A 103 9.11 -28.11 -3.05
CA LYS A 103 7.82 -27.72 -2.48
C LYS A 103 7.61 -26.21 -2.55
N ILE A 104 6.38 -25.80 -2.84
CA ILE A 104 5.96 -24.39 -2.74
C ILE A 104 5.47 -24.15 -1.32
N ILE A 105 5.91 -23.05 -0.71
CA ILE A 105 5.54 -22.64 0.64
C ILE A 105 5.20 -21.16 0.69
N THR A 106 4.46 -20.77 1.72
CA THR A 106 4.11 -19.38 2.02
C THR A 106 4.62 -19.02 3.43
N PRO A 107 5.95 -18.92 3.63
CA PRO A 107 6.51 -18.58 4.93
C PRO A 107 6.09 -17.16 5.35
N ASP A 108 6.05 -16.91 6.66
CA ASP A 108 5.95 -15.54 7.20
C ASP A 108 7.23 -14.74 6.95
N LEU A 109 8.37 -15.43 6.96
CA LEU A 109 9.69 -14.84 6.78
C LEU A 109 10.64 -15.84 6.13
N PHE A 110 11.52 -15.37 5.26
CA PHE A 110 12.66 -16.16 4.79
C PHE A 110 13.89 -15.28 4.55
N LYS A 111 15.07 -15.90 4.49
CA LYS A 111 16.34 -15.24 4.23
C LYS A 111 17.08 -15.88 3.07
N ILE A 112 17.61 -15.05 2.17
CA ILE A 112 18.52 -15.45 1.08
C ILE A 112 19.69 -14.47 1.08
N ASN A 113 20.94 -14.96 1.18
CA ASN A 113 22.15 -14.12 1.25
C ASN A 113 22.04 -12.98 2.28
N ASP A 114 21.68 -13.32 3.52
CA ASP A 114 21.43 -12.39 4.64
C ASP A 114 20.33 -11.33 4.41
N THR A 115 19.66 -11.35 3.25
CA THR A 115 18.54 -10.49 2.95
C THR A 115 17.26 -11.13 3.47
N GLU A 116 16.61 -10.44 4.40
CA GLU A 116 15.34 -10.88 4.98
C GLU A 116 14.14 -10.43 4.12
N TYR A 117 13.22 -11.34 3.93
CA TYR A 117 11.99 -11.18 3.18
C TYR A 117 10.81 -11.48 4.10
N ILE A 118 10.00 -10.46 4.39
CA ILE A 118 8.89 -10.53 5.32
C ILE A 118 7.59 -10.49 4.54
N ARG A 119 6.70 -11.46 4.80
CA ARG A 119 5.37 -11.51 4.22
C ARG A 119 4.54 -10.31 4.67
N GLN A 120 4.03 -9.56 3.72
CA GLN A 120 2.96 -8.58 3.92
C GLN A 120 1.66 -9.19 3.42
N ASN A 121 0.66 -9.26 4.29
CA ASN A 121 -0.68 -9.69 3.93
C ASN A 121 -1.45 -8.46 3.48
N ASP A 122 -1.88 -8.46 2.22
CA ASP A 122 -2.79 -7.44 1.68
C ASP A 122 -4.11 -8.10 1.28
N LYS A 123 -5.22 -7.40 1.55
CA LYS A 123 -6.55 -7.83 1.14
C LYS A 123 -7.06 -6.83 0.12
N SER A 124 -6.95 -7.21 -1.15
CA SER A 124 -7.53 -6.43 -2.24
C SER A 124 -8.71 -7.20 -2.85
N LEU A 125 -9.87 -6.56 -2.94
CA LEU A 125 -11.09 -7.14 -3.52
C LEU A 125 -11.51 -8.50 -2.95
N GLY A 126 -11.16 -8.78 -1.69
CA GLY A 126 -11.49 -10.04 -1.01
C GLY A 126 -10.59 -11.22 -1.40
N VAL A 127 -9.56 -11.00 -2.22
CA VAL A 127 -8.51 -11.98 -2.51
C VAL A 127 -7.32 -11.67 -1.62
N ASP A 128 -6.85 -12.67 -0.87
CA ASP A 128 -5.65 -12.56 -0.08
C ASP A 128 -4.44 -12.61 -1.02
N HIS A 129 -3.72 -11.49 -1.10
CA HIS A 129 -2.44 -11.42 -1.79
C HIS A 129 -1.34 -11.28 -0.76
N HIS A 130 -0.28 -12.05 -0.92
CA HIS A 130 0.93 -11.86 -0.15
C HIS A 130 2.00 -11.31 -1.06
N LEU A 131 2.81 -10.41 -0.53
CA LEU A 131 4.03 -9.90 -1.15
C LEU A 131 5.13 -10.01 -0.12
N TYR A 132 6.36 -10.29 -0.55
CA TYR A 132 7.51 -10.27 0.34
C TYR A 132 8.27 -8.97 0.20
N VAL A 133 8.48 -8.30 1.33
CA VAL A 133 9.23 -7.05 1.39
C VAL A 133 10.52 -7.22 2.17
N THR A 134 11.54 -6.46 1.78
CA THR A 134 12.80 -6.33 2.50
C THR A 134 12.88 -4.95 3.15
N THR A 135 13.43 -4.88 4.35
CA THR A 135 13.68 -3.61 5.04
C THR A 135 14.97 -2.98 4.54
N ILE A 136 14.87 -1.81 3.89
CA ILE A 136 16.03 -1.02 3.47
C ILE A 136 16.52 -0.13 4.62
N HIS A 137 15.59 0.44 5.38
CA HIS A 137 15.88 1.28 6.53
C HIS A 137 15.02 0.85 7.71
N ASN A 138 15.67 0.56 8.83
CA ASN A 138 15.04 0.03 10.04
C ASN A 138 15.08 1.06 11.17
N GLY A 139 14.08 1.95 11.21
CA GLY A 139 13.87 2.94 12.27
C GLY A 139 12.42 2.94 12.76
N PRO A 140 12.02 3.93 13.59
CA PRO A 140 10.61 4.15 13.96
C PRO A 140 9.71 4.28 12.74
N THR A 141 10.21 4.92 11.69
CA THR A 141 9.66 4.86 10.34
C THR A 141 10.57 3.99 9.47
N GLN A 142 10.01 2.99 8.81
CA GLN A 142 10.76 2.04 8.00
C GLN A 142 10.57 2.31 6.51
N LEU A 143 11.66 2.13 5.76
CA LEU A 143 11.61 2.04 4.30
C LEU A 143 11.66 0.56 3.90
N LEU A 144 10.63 0.10 3.23
CA LEU A 144 10.50 -1.27 2.75
C LEU A 144 10.56 -1.29 1.22
N THR A 145 10.99 -2.42 0.66
CA THR A 145 11.02 -2.64 -0.79
C THR A 145 10.43 -4.00 -1.15
N CYS A 146 9.65 -4.03 -2.22
CA CYS A 146 9.16 -5.24 -2.87
C CYS A 146 9.76 -5.31 -4.27
N VAL A 147 10.44 -6.39 -4.58
CA VAL A 147 10.93 -6.67 -5.93
C VAL A 147 9.98 -7.66 -6.58
N THR A 148 9.51 -7.36 -7.78
CA THR A 148 8.69 -8.26 -8.60
C THR A 148 9.27 -8.34 -10.01
N LYS A 149 8.89 -9.38 -10.76
CA LYS A 149 9.22 -9.52 -12.17
C LYS A 149 7.94 -9.69 -12.98
N ARG A 150 7.96 -9.18 -14.20
CA ARG A 150 6.92 -9.43 -15.20
C ARG A 150 7.54 -9.84 -16.51
N LEU A 151 6.91 -10.77 -17.20
CA LEU A 151 7.24 -11.07 -18.57
C LEU A 151 6.74 -9.93 -19.47
N ALA A 152 7.58 -9.47 -20.38
CA ALA A 152 7.24 -8.43 -21.35
C ALA A 152 7.85 -8.76 -22.71
N ASN A 153 7.25 -8.20 -23.76
CA ASN A 153 7.84 -8.26 -25.10
C ASN A 153 9.17 -7.51 -25.14
N LEU A 154 10.05 -7.95 -26.04
CA LEU A 154 11.26 -7.22 -26.40
C LEU A 154 10.88 -5.90 -27.07
N ASN A 155 11.58 -4.82 -26.76
CA ASN A 155 11.50 -3.59 -27.55
C ASN A 155 12.35 -3.72 -28.82
N SER A 156 12.22 -2.77 -29.75
CA SER A 156 12.91 -2.83 -31.05
C SER A 156 14.44 -2.93 -30.92
N SER A 157 15.03 -2.21 -29.96
CA SER A 157 16.48 -2.25 -29.72
C SER A 157 16.93 -3.60 -29.15
N GLU A 158 16.18 -4.14 -28.18
CA GLU A 158 16.44 -5.45 -27.60
C GLU A 158 16.28 -6.57 -28.65
N ALA A 159 15.26 -6.49 -29.51
CA ALA A 159 15.05 -7.45 -30.58
C ALA A 159 16.21 -7.44 -31.59
N VAL A 160 16.69 -6.24 -31.97
CA VAL A 160 17.86 -6.10 -32.85
C VAL A 160 19.12 -6.62 -32.19
N ASN A 161 19.40 -6.25 -30.93
CA ASN A 161 20.56 -6.73 -30.20
C ASN A 161 20.51 -8.25 -29.93
N ASN A 162 19.31 -8.83 -29.92
CA ASN A 162 19.14 -10.27 -29.78
C ASN A 162 19.36 -11.05 -31.10
N THR A 163 19.74 -10.39 -32.20
CA THR A 163 20.13 -11.09 -33.45
C THR A 163 21.33 -12.03 -33.29
N TYR A 164 22.10 -11.92 -32.20
CA TYR A 164 23.16 -12.89 -31.88
C TYR A 164 22.64 -14.22 -31.32
N ASN A 165 21.38 -14.27 -30.89
CA ASN A 165 20.71 -15.48 -30.40
C ASN A 165 19.65 -15.97 -31.40
N ARG A 166 19.88 -15.82 -32.72
CA ARG A 166 18.91 -16.20 -33.77
C ARG A 166 18.41 -17.65 -33.65
N ASP A 167 19.24 -18.54 -33.11
CA ASP A 167 18.90 -19.96 -32.94
C ASP A 167 18.02 -20.21 -31.70
N LEU A 168 18.02 -19.28 -30.75
CA LEU A 168 17.18 -19.32 -29.56
C LEU A 168 15.98 -18.45 -29.87
N ASN A 169 14.85 -19.05 -30.20
CA ASN A 169 13.60 -18.33 -30.43
C ASN A 169 13.16 -17.56 -29.16
N VAL A 170 13.70 -16.36 -28.95
CA VAL A 170 13.46 -15.54 -27.76
C VAL A 170 12.19 -14.73 -27.97
N GLU A 171 11.15 -15.08 -27.22
CA GLU A 171 9.81 -14.49 -27.35
C GLU A 171 9.62 -13.28 -26.41
N GLY A 172 10.50 -13.09 -25.42
CA GLY A 172 10.32 -12.01 -24.43
C GLY A 172 11.45 -11.88 -23.41
N ILE A 173 11.23 -11.00 -22.44
CA ILE A 173 12.19 -10.65 -21.37
C ILE A 173 11.48 -10.50 -20.02
N TYR A 174 12.10 -11.00 -18.96
CA TYR A 174 11.69 -10.72 -17.58
C TYR A 174 12.20 -9.34 -17.15
N ARG A 175 11.27 -8.44 -16.84
CA ARG A 175 11.59 -7.10 -16.34
C ARG A 175 11.35 -7.03 -14.84
N THR A 176 12.39 -6.61 -14.11
CA THR A 176 12.30 -6.34 -12.68
C THR A 176 11.61 -5.00 -12.44
N LYS A 177 10.70 -4.98 -11.47
CA LYS A 177 10.08 -3.77 -10.93
C LYS A 177 10.35 -3.74 -9.43
N THR A 178 10.88 -2.62 -8.97
CA THR A 178 11.06 -2.35 -7.54
C THR A 178 10.00 -1.37 -7.09
N THR A 179 9.30 -1.73 -6.02
CA THR A 179 8.22 -0.94 -5.43
C THR A 179 8.59 -0.62 -3.99
N TYR A 180 8.43 0.63 -3.58
CA TYR A 180 8.87 1.10 -2.27
C TYR A 180 7.66 1.41 -1.38
N TYR A 181 7.80 1.16 -0.09
CA TYR A 181 6.77 1.43 0.89
C TYR A 181 7.36 2.11 2.11
N ILE A 182 6.58 2.97 2.76
CA ILE A 182 6.92 3.54 4.06
C ILE A 182 5.97 2.95 5.10
N ARG A 183 6.52 2.45 6.22
CA ARG A 183 5.75 2.01 7.38
C ARG A 183 6.08 2.90 8.58
N LYS A 184 5.09 3.60 9.13
CA LYS A 184 5.23 4.48 10.30
C LYS A 184 4.82 3.72 11.57
N GLY A 185 5.76 3.29 12.40
CA GLY A 185 5.45 2.52 13.61
C GLY A 185 4.66 1.23 13.33
N ASP A 186 3.49 1.10 13.95
CA ASP A 186 2.56 -0.02 13.86
C ASP A 186 1.53 0.12 12.72
N ALA A 187 1.57 1.24 11.97
CA ALA A 187 0.73 1.46 10.80
C ALA A 187 0.98 0.44 9.68
N ARG A 188 0.03 0.27 8.76
CA ARG A 188 0.27 -0.52 7.54
C ARG A 188 1.27 0.18 6.62
N PRO A 189 2.11 -0.57 5.88
CA PRO A 189 2.96 0.03 4.85
C PRO A 189 2.14 0.77 3.78
N GLU A 190 2.59 1.96 3.41
CA GLU A 190 1.99 2.77 2.35
C GLU A 190 2.91 2.82 1.13
N LEU A 191 2.34 2.56 -0.05
CA LEU A 191 3.06 2.59 -1.32
C LEU A 191 3.56 4.02 -1.62
N ILE A 192 4.83 4.14 -2.02
CA ILE A 192 5.41 5.40 -2.46
C ILE A 192 5.99 5.33 -3.86
N SER A 193 6.01 6.51 -4.50
CA SER A 193 6.93 6.79 -5.60
C SER A 193 8.11 7.61 -5.07
N LEU A 194 9.26 7.54 -5.74
CA LEU A 194 10.46 8.29 -5.35
C LEU A 194 10.39 9.75 -5.81
N THR A 195 9.33 10.44 -5.36
CA THR A 195 9.02 11.82 -5.72
C THR A 195 8.69 12.64 -4.48
N LYS A 196 9.00 13.94 -4.52
CA LYS A 196 8.69 14.87 -3.44
C LYS A 196 7.22 14.88 -3.06
N LYS A 197 6.33 14.91 -4.07
CA LYS A 197 4.88 14.89 -3.87
C LYS A 197 4.45 13.66 -3.06
N SER A 198 4.90 12.47 -3.45
CA SER A 198 4.54 11.22 -2.76
C SER A 198 5.03 11.21 -1.31
N LEU A 199 6.24 11.71 -1.03
CA LEU A 199 6.75 11.77 0.34
C LEU A 199 5.96 12.77 1.20
N LEU A 200 5.61 13.95 0.67
CA LEU A 200 4.78 14.92 1.38
C LEU A 200 3.37 14.40 1.64
N GLU A 201 2.84 13.57 0.73
CA GLU A 201 1.55 12.90 0.92
C GLU A 201 1.59 11.80 1.98
N ILE A 202 2.74 11.17 2.25
CA ILE A 202 2.89 10.19 3.33
C ILE A 202 3.19 10.87 4.67
N PHE A 203 3.99 11.94 4.66
CA PHE A 203 4.41 12.69 5.84
C PHE A 203 3.60 13.97 6.06
N ARG A 204 2.28 13.91 5.86
CA ARG A 204 1.38 15.08 5.89
C ARG A 204 1.48 15.86 7.19
N GLU A 205 1.72 15.16 8.30
CA GLU A 205 1.82 15.72 9.65
C GLU A 205 2.99 16.72 9.77
N GLN A 206 4.01 16.56 8.93
CA GLN A 206 5.22 17.39 8.92
C GLN A 206 5.53 17.91 7.50
N ALA A 207 4.54 17.91 6.60
CA ALA A 207 4.77 18.19 5.19
C ALA A 207 5.34 19.59 4.96
N GLN A 208 4.88 20.59 5.72
CA GLN A 208 5.37 21.96 5.60
C GLN A 208 6.86 22.08 6.00
N GLN A 209 7.25 21.43 7.09
CA GLN A 209 8.62 21.41 7.59
C GLN A 209 9.56 20.61 6.67
N LEU A 210 9.03 19.57 6.03
CA LEU A 210 9.78 18.71 5.10
C LEU A 210 9.85 19.27 3.68
N ALA A 211 8.90 20.10 3.25
CA ALA A 211 8.82 20.59 1.86
C ALA A 211 10.12 21.24 1.38
N ASN A 212 10.80 21.98 2.24
CA ASN A 212 12.07 22.65 1.91
C ASN A 212 13.30 21.73 2.05
N ARG A 213 13.14 20.56 2.67
CA ARG A 213 14.21 19.57 2.87
C ARG A 213 14.24 18.51 1.76
N ILE A 214 13.14 18.37 1.01
CA ILE A 214 13.04 17.40 -0.09
C ILE A 214 13.40 18.10 -1.41
N PRO A 215 14.40 17.61 -2.15
CA PRO A 215 14.84 18.26 -3.38
C PRO A 215 13.83 18.07 -4.51
N ASP A 216 13.73 19.06 -5.40
CA ASP A 216 12.87 19.05 -6.59
C ASP A 216 13.52 18.27 -7.76
N LYS A 217 13.97 17.05 -7.50
CA LYS A 217 14.57 16.13 -8.49
C LYS A 217 14.05 14.71 -8.30
N ALA A 218 14.41 13.80 -9.21
CA ALA A 218 14.20 12.38 -9.00
C ALA A 218 14.95 11.92 -7.73
N LEU A 219 14.22 11.31 -6.80
CA LEU A 219 14.78 10.92 -5.51
C LEU A 219 15.43 9.54 -5.60
N THR A 220 16.57 9.39 -4.95
CA THR A 220 17.21 8.10 -4.71
C THR A 220 16.73 7.49 -3.39
N THR A 221 17.01 6.21 -3.18
CA THR A 221 16.76 5.54 -1.90
C THR A 221 17.46 6.26 -0.73
N LEU A 222 18.67 6.79 -0.94
CA LEU A 222 19.40 7.53 0.08
C LEU A 222 18.72 8.86 0.44
N ASP A 223 18.21 9.58 -0.57
CA ASP A 223 17.44 10.81 -0.34
C ASP A 223 16.22 10.52 0.55
N ILE A 224 15.53 9.40 0.31
CA ILE A 224 14.35 8.99 1.10
C ILE A 224 14.73 8.68 2.55
N ILE A 225 15.85 7.97 2.76
CA ILE A 225 16.35 7.68 4.11
C ILE A 225 16.64 8.98 4.88
N HIS A 226 17.26 9.98 4.23
CA HIS A 226 17.48 11.28 4.86
C HIS A 226 16.17 11.99 5.24
N VAL A 227 15.15 11.93 4.37
CA VAL A 227 13.83 12.49 4.65
C VAL A 227 13.14 11.76 5.80
N ILE A 228 13.23 10.43 5.85
CA ILE A 228 12.71 9.60 6.95
C ILE A 228 13.36 10.00 8.27
N ASN A 229 14.68 10.09 8.32
CA ASN A 229 15.40 10.50 9.53
C ASN A 229 15.00 11.90 10.01
N ALA A 230 14.82 12.83 9.05
CA ALA A 230 14.33 14.17 9.35
C ALA A 230 12.90 14.16 9.89
N TYR A 231 12.02 13.35 9.32
CA TYR A 231 10.65 13.15 9.80
C TYR A 231 10.63 12.56 11.22
N ASP A 232 11.37 11.49 11.47
CA ASP A 232 11.43 10.85 12.78
C ASP A 232 11.92 11.81 13.87
N SER A 233 12.91 12.66 13.55
CA SER A 233 13.38 13.72 14.44
C SER A 233 12.28 14.74 14.78
N LEU A 234 11.48 15.15 13.79
CA LEU A 234 10.33 16.05 14.00
C LEU A 234 9.24 15.38 14.84
N MET A 235 9.00 14.09 14.64
CA MET A 235 7.99 13.33 15.38
C MET A 235 8.36 13.13 16.85
N VAL A 236 9.65 13.00 17.21
CA VAL A 236 10.08 12.98 18.62
C VAL A 236 9.70 14.29 19.32
N ILE A 237 9.92 15.42 18.65
CA ILE A 237 9.56 16.75 19.20
C ILE A 237 8.04 16.87 19.31
N ALA A 238 7.29 16.48 18.28
CA ALA A 238 5.83 16.55 18.26
C ALA A 238 5.17 15.69 19.35
N ARG A 239 5.71 14.48 19.59
CA ARG A 239 5.26 13.58 20.68
C ARG A 239 5.56 14.10 22.08
N SER A 240 6.56 14.98 22.21
CA SER A 240 6.85 15.69 23.46
C SER A 240 5.86 16.83 23.72
N GLY A 241 5.05 17.21 22.72
CA GLY A 241 3.93 18.15 22.83
C GLY A 241 2.58 17.46 23.11
N THR A 242 1.49 18.23 23.04
CA THR A 242 0.12 17.86 23.44
C THR A 242 -0.36 16.50 22.92
N TYR A 243 -0.93 15.69 23.84
CA TYR A 243 -1.61 14.39 23.72
C TYR A 243 -1.08 13.40 22.65
N PRO A 244 -0.56 12.23 23.06
CA PRO A 244 0.20 11.35 22.18
C PRO A 244 -0.65 10.68 21.08
N LEU A 245 -1.99 10.63 21.23
CA LEU A 245 -2.90 10.07 20.22
C LEU A 245 -2.90 10.89 18.91
N ASN A 246 -2.71 12.22 18.99
CA ASN A 246 -2.65 13.12 17.82
C ASN A 246 -1.55 12.75 16.82
N HIS A 247 -0.52 12.05 17.29
CA HIS A 247 0.67 11.71 16.53
C HIS A 247 0.84 10.21 16.39
N ASN A 248 -0.20 9.43 16.71
CA ASN A 248 -0.19 7.98 16.55
C ASN A 248 -0.40 7.62 15.06
N PRO A 249 0.57 6.97 14.39
CA PRO A 249 0.48 6.71 12.96
C PRO A 249 -0.69 5.80 12.58
N LEU A 250 -0.97 4.75 13.36
CA LEU A 250 -2.08 3.83 13.12
C LEU A 250 -3.43 4.55 13.18
N PHE A 251 -3.62 5.42 14.18
CA PHE A 251 -4.83 6.24 14.32
C PHE A 251 -5.01 7.17 13.13
N ILE A 252 -4.00 7.99 12.81
CA ILE A 252 -4.04 8.96 11.71
C ILE A 252 -4.31 8.25 10.37
N GLN A 253 -3.58 7.18 10.09
CA GLN A 253 -3.76 6.41 8.86
C GLN A 253 -5.18 5.80 8.78
N SER A 254 -5.69 5.29 9.90
CA SER A 254 -7.06 4.76 9.96
C SER A 254 -8.12 5.83 9.71
N LEU A 255 -7.91 7.07 10.19
CA LEU A 255 -8.78 8.20 9.86
C LEU A 255 -8.71 8.56 8.38
N GLN A 256 -7.51 8.59 7.79
CA GLN A 256 -7.31 8.88 6.36
C GLN A 256 -8.02 7.86 5.46
N ASP A 257 -7.96 6.59 5.83
CA ASP A 257 -8.55 5.51 5.05
C ASP A 257 -10.07 5.47 5.12
N LYS A 258 -10.65 5.97 6.22
CA LYS A 258 -12.07 5.75 6.56
C LYS A 258 -12.91 7.03 6.48
N ILE A 259 -12.33 8.19 6.76
CA ILE A 259 -13.04 9.47 6.64
C ILE A 259 -12.93 9.97 5.20
N ILE A 260 -13.91 9.58 4.40
CA ILE A 260 -13.98 9.95 2.99
C ILE A 260 -14.88 11.17 2.82
N TYR A 261 -14.41 12.16 2.05
CA TYR A 261 -15.24 13.28 1.62
C TYR A 261 -16.38 12.76 0.72
N PRO A 262 -17.66 12.95 1.08
CA PRO A 262 -18.76 12.53 0.23
C PRO A 262 -18.72 13.23 -1.13
N ASN A 263 -18.50 12.47 -2.21
CA ASN A 263 -18.34 13.02 -3.56
C ASN A 263 -19.45 13.98 -3.97
N TRP A 264 -20.68 13.66 -3.61
CA TRP A 264 -21.83 14.48 -3.98
C TRP A 264 -21.84 15.82 -3.22
N ALA A 265 -21.43 15.87 -1.95
CA ALA A 265 -21.28 17.11 -1.18
C ALA A 265 -20.16 17.97 -1.77
N GLY A 266 -19.01 17.36 -2.02
CA GLY A 266 -17.88 18.05 -2.67
C GLY A 266 -18.25 18.58 -4.05
N SER A 267 -19.03 17.83 -4.83
CA SER A 267 -19.51 18.26 -6.15
C SER A 267 -20.48 19.45 -6.12
N GLN A 268 -21.04 19.77 -4.96
CA GLN A 268 -21.91 20.92 -4.72
C GLN A 268 -21.19 22.07 -4.01
N GLY A 269 -19.87 21.98 -3.82
CA GLY A 269 -19.10 23.01 -3.11
C GLY A 269 -19.37 23.04 -1.61
N VAL A 270 -19.93 21.97 -1.04
CA VAL A 270 -20.32 21.92 0.37
C VAL A 270 -19.14 21.49 1.23
N TYR A 271 -18.74 22.36 2.15
CA TYR A 271 -17.65 22.13 3.11
C TYR A 271 -18.12 22.41 4.55
N GLY A 272 -17.40 21.95 5.57
CA GLY A 272 -17.83 22.16 6.95
C GLY A 272 -16.99 21.44 7.99
N ARG A 273 -17.27 21.72 9.26
CA ARG A 273 -16.58 21.11 10.39
C ARG A 273 -17.48 20.15 11.15
N VAL A 274 -16.94 19.00 11.54
CA VAL A 274 -17.60 18.01 12.39
C VAL A 274 -16.79 17.85 13.67
N TYR A 275 -17.47 17.84 14.82
CA TYR A 275 -16.84 17.48 16.09
C TYR A 275 -17.44 16.16 16.56
N ALA A 276 -16.61 15.13 16.66
CA ALA A 276 -17.00 13.82 17.16
C ALA A 276 -16.35 13.55 18.51
N GLY A 277 -17.13 13.12 19.49
CA GLY A 277 -16.67 12.64 20.78
C GLY A 277 -16.56 11.13 20.79
N PHE A 278 -15.57 10.58 21.48
CA PHE A 278 -15.40 9.13 21.64
C PHE A 278 -14.53 8.80 22.86
N ASP A 279 -14.59 7.54 23.30
CA ASP A 279 -13.77 6.99 24.37
C ASP A 279 -12.84 5.90 23.84
N ILE A 280 -11.63 5.81 24.41
CA ILE A 280 -10.75 4.65 24.27
C ILE A 280 -10.74 3.92 25.62
N ASP A 281 -11.15 2.65 25.62
CA ASP A 281 -11.21 1.84 26.83
C ASP A 281 -9.84 1.25 27.24
N SER A 282 -9.80 0.50 28.35
CA SER A 282 -8.58 -0.13 28.86
C SER A 282 -8.04 -1.26 27.97
N LEU A 283 -8.78 -1.67 26.94
CA LEU A 283 -8.34 -2.63 25.94
C LEU A 283 -7.94 -1.92 24.64
N GLY A 284 -7.94 -0.59 24.61
CA GLY A 284 -7.63 0.20 23.42
C GLY A 284 -8.77 0.24 22.38
N LYS A 285 -9.99 -0.18 22.72
CA LYS A 285 -11.14 -0.14 21.81
C LYS A 285 -11.84 1.21 21.86
N VAL A 286 -12.16 1.73 20.68
CA VAL A 286 -12.97 2.94 20.52
C VAL A 286 -14.44 2.62 20.79
N LYS A 287 -15.08 3.41 21.66
CA LYS A 287 -16.48 3.27 22.07
C LYS A 287 -17.13 4.64 22.28
N ASN A 288 -18.45 4.63 22.52
CA ASN A 288 -19.24 5.84 22.84
C ASN A 288 -19.07 6.96 21.80
N VAL A 289 -18.97 6.58 20.53
CA VAL A 289 -18.83 7.52 19.42
C VAL A 289 -20.11 8.34 19.28
N ALA A 290 -20.00 9.65 19.39
CA ALA A 290 -21.12 10.57 19.39
C ALA A 290 -20.82 11.85 18.61
N LEU A 291 -21.83 12.38 17.94
CA LEU A 291 -21.73 13.68 17.30
C LEU A 291 -21.92 14.80 18.33
N LEU A 292 -20.93 15.69 18.46
CA LEU A 292 -20.98 16.83 19.37
C LEU A 292 -21.43 18.11 18.67
N SER A 293 -21.00 18.31 17.42
CA SER A 293 -21.43 19.42 16.58
C SER A 293 -22.88 19.30 16.14
N PRO A 294 -23.53 20.41 15.77
CA PRO A 294 -24.82 20.36 15.09
C PRO A 294 -24.76 19.44 13.86
N ASN A 295 -25.81 18.65 13.65
CA ASN A 295 -25.87 17.74 12.52
C ASN A 295 -25.91 18.52 11.20
N ASN A 296 -25.00 18.22 10.27
CA ASN A 296 -25.02 18.71 8.89
C ASN A 296 -25.92 17.83 8.02
N ALA A 297 -27.13 17.58 8.53
CA ALA A 297 -28.10 16.66 7.96
C ALA A 297 -28.27 16.91 6.46
N GLY A 298 -28.27 15.82 5.70
CA GLY A 298 -28.24 15.88 4.24
C GLY A 298 -26.88 15.48 3.72
N PHE A 299 -25.76 16.08 4.19
CA PHE A 299 -24.45 16.08 3.51
C PHE A 299 -23.53 14.87 3.71
N GLY A 300 -23.85 13.98 4.65
CA GLY A 300 -23.08 12.75 4.86
C GLY A 300 -21.73 12.94 5.56
N LEU A 301 -21.31 14.19 5.83
CA LEU A 301 -20.01 14.47 6.46
C LEU A 301 -19.94 13.89 7.87
N ALA A 302 -20.95 14.14 8.72
CA ALA A 302 -21.00 13.61 10.07
C ALA A 302 -21.08 12.07 10.09
N GLN A 303 -21.90 11.47 9.24
CA GLN A 303 -22.03 10.02 9.15
C GLN A 303 -20.72 9.36 8.73
N GLY A 304 -19.96 9.99 7.82
CA GLY A 304 -18.63 9.53 7.42
C GLY A 304 -17.66 9.47 8.59
N VAL A 305 -17.62 10.52 9.42
CA VAL A 305 -16.74 10.59 10.61
C VAL A 305 -17.13 9.55 11.66
N LEU A 306 -18.41 9.45 12.04
CA LEU A 306 -18.85 8.50 13.07
C LEU A 306 -18.58 7.06 12.65
N LYS A 307 -18.91 6.70 11.40
CA LYS A 307 -18.67 5.37 10.84
C LYS A 307 -17.18 5.03 10.76
N ALA A 308 -16.32 6.03 10.54
CA ALA A 308 -14.87 5.83 10.54
C ALA A 308 -14.35 5.52 11.94
N LEU A 309 -14.78 6.29 12.95
CA LEU A 309 -14.41 6.08 14.36
C LEU A 309 -14.87 4.71 14.88
N ASP A 310 -16.09 4.28 14.54
CA ASP A 310 -16.62 2.96 14.90
C ASP A 310 -15.83 1.78 14.29
N LYS A 311 -15.07 2.04 13.24
CA LYS A 311 -14.30 1.03 12.49
C LYS A 311 -12.79 1.15 12.67
N LEU A 312 -12.36 1.92 13.67
CA LEU A 312 -10.95 2.01 14.04
C LEU A 312 -10.45 0.65 14.54
N PRO A 313 -9.18 0.30 14.26
CA PRO A 313 -8.55 -0.86 14.87
C PRO A 313 -8.41 -0.68 16.38
N VAL A 314 -8.09 -1.76 17.08
CA VAL A 314 -7.69 -1.67 18.50
C VAL A 314 -6.39 -0.86 18.58
N LEU A 315 -6.39 0.19 19.39
CA LEU A 315 -5.25 1.06 19.64
C LEU A 315 -4.46 0.56 20.87
N ASP A 316 -3.31 1.15 21.15
CA ASP A 316 -2.57 0.87 22.39
C ASP A 316 -3.42 1.30 23.61
N PRO A 317 -3.61 0.42 24.63
CA PRO A 317 -4.29 0.77 25.88
C PRO A 317 -3.74 2.01 26.61
N ALA A 318 -2.50 2.40 26.36
CA ALA A 318 -1.90 3.64 26.88
C ALA A 318 -2.64 4.91 26.41
N TYR A 319 -3.43 4.84 25.33
CA TYR A 319 -4.28 5.92 24.84
C TYR A 319 -5.67 5.96 25.48
N LYS A 320 -5.90 5.26 26.59
CA LYS A 320 -7.18 5.33 27.31
C LYS A 320 -7.55 6.77 27.65
N GLY A 321 -8.77 7.17 27.33
CA GLY A 321 -9.27 8.53 27.61
C GLY A 321 -10.57 8.85 26.88
N THR A 322 -11.05 10.08 27.08
CA THR A 322 -12.25 10.62 26.43
C THR A 322 -11.83 11.80 25.57
N TYR A 323 -12.16 11.75 24.28
CA TYR A 323 -11.58 12.61 23.25
C TYR A 323 -12.65 13.36 22.46
N VAL A 324 -12.24 14.49 21.89
CA VAL A 324 -12.94 15.19 20.80
C VAL A 324 -12.02 15.21 19.59
N LEU A 325 -12.51 14.73 18.45
CA LEU A 325 -11.86 14.88 17.16
C LEU A 325 -12.57 15.96 16.33
N PRO A 326 -11.96 17.14 16.16
CA PRO A 326 -12.37 18.09 15.13
C PRO A 326 -11.98 17.55 13.75
N VAL A 327 -12.93 17.52 12.81
CA VAL A 327 -12.70 17.13 11.42
C VAL A 327 -13.14 18.28 10.52
N ALA A 328 -12.21 18.87 9.78
CA ALA A 328 -12.49 19.92 8.82
C ALA A 328 -12.51 19.37 7.40
N PHE A 329 -13.69 19.37 6.79
CA PHE A 329 -13.84 19.14 5.36
C PHE A 329 -13.58 20.46 4.65
N THR A 330 -12.46 20.56 3.92
CA THR A 330 -12.06 21.79 3.21
C THR A 330 -12.32 21.64 1.71
N TYR A 331 -12.67 22.74 1.05
CA TYR A 331 -13.01 22.73 -0.37
C TYR A 331 -12.14 23.71 -1.14
N THR A 332 -11.58 23.26 -2.25
CA THR A 332 -10.78 24.11 -3.14
C THR A 332 -11.27 23.95 -4.57
N ASN A 333 -11.65 25.04 -5.21
CA ASN A 333 -11.88 25.08 -6.64
C ASN A 333 -10.70 25.79 -7.31
N SER A 334 -9.94 25.04 -8.10
CA SER A 334 -8.70 25.53 -8.73
C SER A 334 -8.95 26.64 -9.77
N LEU A 335 -10.21 26.83 -10.19
CA LEU A 335 -10.61 27.92 -11.08
C LEU A 335 -10.99 29.21 -10.32
N GLU A 336 -11.16 29.15 -9.00
CA GLU A 336 -11.48 30.30 -8.16
C GLU A 336 -10.19 30.96 -7.64
N LYS A 337 -10.18 32.31 -7.62
CA LYS A 337 -9.08 33.07 -7.01
C LYS A 337 -9.11 33.06 -5.47
N ALA A 338 -10.24 32.64 -4.88
CA ALA A 338 -10.45 32.67 -3.43
C ALA A 338 -9.58 31.69 -2.64
N GLY A 339 -8.98 30.69 -3.30
CA GLY A 339 -8.15 29.68 -2.66
C GLY A 339 -8.97 28.59 -1.95
N THR A 340 -8.42 28.05 -0.87
CA THR A 340 -9.05 26.97 -0.09
C THR A 340 -10.07 27.53 0.90
N HIS A 341 -11.31 27.07 0.80
CA HIS A 341 -12.37 27.34 1.74
C HIS A 341 -12.21 26.45 2.98
N VAL A 342 -11.95 27.08 4.13
CA VAL A 342 -11.76 26.42 5.43
C VAL A 342 -12.95 26.75 6.33
N PRO A 343 -13.57 25.76 7.01
CA PRO A 343 -14.67 26.02 7.93
C PRO A 343 -14.28 26.99 9.06
N ILE A 344 -15.13 27.98 9.32
CA ILE A 344 -14.89 28.96 10.41
C ILE A 344 -15.69 28.63 11.67
N ASN A 345 -16.79 27.88 11.57
CA ASN A 345 -17.63 27.57 12.73
C ASN A 345 -16.92 26.65 13.72
N GLN A 346 -16.93 27.00 15.00
CA GLN A 346 -16.33 26.22 16.08
C GLN A 346 -17.38 25.76 17.09
N LEU A 347 -17.14 24.60 17.68
CA LEU A 347 -17.99 24.08 18.76
C LEU A 347 -17.67 24.83 20.07
N PRO A 348 -18.65 25.31 20.84
CA PRO A 348 -18.39 25.93 22.14
C PRO A 348 -17.78 24.94 23.15
N ASP A 349 -16.89 25.43 24.02
CA ASP A 349 -16.15 24.60 25.01
C ASP A 349 -17.08 23.80 25.93
N GLU A 350 -18.23 24.36 26.30
CA GLU A 350 -19.26 23.69 27.11
C GLU A 350 -19.72 22.36 26.50
N ARG A 351 -19.78 22.28 25.17
CA ARG A 351 -20.17 21.09 24.42
C ARG A 351 -19.04 20.08 24.30
N MET A 352 -17.78 20.52 24.43
CA MET A 352 -16.62 19.64 24.49
C MET A 352 -16.54 18.96 25.85
N GLY A 353 -16.85 19.68 26.94
CA GLY A 353 -16.79 19.19 28.31
C GLY A 353 -15.34 18.88 28.72
N ASN A 354 -15.14 17.90 29.61
CA ASN A 354 -13.80 17.53 30.12
C ASN A 354 -13.01 16.63 29.16
N ARG A 355 -13.31 16.68 27.86
CA ARG A 355 -12.70 15.81 26.86
C ARG A 355 -11.38 16.38 26.38
N ILE A 356 -10.48 15.49 26.02
CA ILE A 356 -9.21 15.82 25.39
C ILE A 356 -9.47 16.22 23.94
N VAL A 357 -9.25 17.49 23.60
CA VAL A 357 -9.39 17.98 22.22
C VAL A 357 -8.16 17.60 21.41
N LEU A 358 -8.37 16.81 20.37
CA LEU A 358 -7.35 16.41 19.41
C LEU A 358 -7.08 17.51 18.39
N ALA A 359 -5.94 17.41 17.72
CA ALA A 359 -5.63 18.26 16.57
C ALA A 359 -6.68 18.07 15.47
N GLU A 360 -6.98 19.16 14.76
CA GLU A 360 -7.96 19.13 13.68
C GLU A 360 -7.49 18.24 12.53
N PHE A 361 -8.33 17.25 12.18
CA PHE A 361 -8.10 16.37 11.05
C PHE A 361 -8.70 16.97 9.78
N VAL A 362 -7.86 17.32 8.81
CA VAL A 362 -8.27 17.99 7.57
C VAL A 362 -8.52 16.98 6.46
N VAL A 363 -9.71 17.06 5.85
CA VAL A 363 -10.15 16.24 4.71
C VAL A 363 -10.37 17.15 3.51
N PRO A 364 -9.39 17.29 2.60
CA PRO A 364 -9.50 18.19 1.47
C PRO A 364 -10.31 17.60 0.30
N TYR A 365 -11.02 18.46 -0.42
CA TYR A 365 -11.63 18.15 -1.71
C TYR A 365 -11.29 19.21 -2.73
N VAL A 366 -10.63 18.81 -3.82
CA VAL A 366 -10.13 19.71 -4.86
C VAL A 366 -10.84 19.42 -6.18
N VAL A 367 -11.37 20.46 -6.81
CA VAL A 367 -12.01 20.38 -8.13
C VAL A 367 -11.54 21.49 -9.06
N SER A 368 -11.87 21.35 -10.34
CA SER A 368 -11.71 22.37 -11.36
C SER A 368 -13.01 22.45 -12.14
N LYS A 369 -14.01 23.15 -11.60
CA LYS A 369 -15.36 23.25 -12.18
C LYS A 369 -15.81 24.71 -12.22
N GLN A 370 -16.44 25.10 -13.33
CA GLN A 370 -17.05 26.42 -13.44
C GLN A 370 -18.32 26.47 -12.56
N THR A 371 -18.66 27.67 -12.09
CA THR A 371 -19.99 28.00 -11.55
C THR A 371 -20.47 27.25 -10.30
N ILE A 372 -19.57 26.66 -9.51
CA ILE A 372 -19.92 26.12 -8.17
C ILE A 372 -19.64 27.19 -7.12
N THR A 373 -20.65 27.57 -6.34
CA THR A 373 -20.46 28.44 -5.17
C THR A 373 -20.17 27.58 -3.94
N ALA A 374 -19.01 27.79 -3.32
CA ALA A 374 -18.67 27.12 -2.07
C ALA A 374 -19.60 27.55 -0.94
N LYS A 375 -20.01 26.61 -0.09
CA LYS A 375 -20.96 26.83 0.99
C LYS A 375 -20.58 26.05 2.25
N GLU A 376 -20.37 26.77 3.36
CA GLU A 376 -20.13 26.14 4.65
C GLU A 376 -21.42 25.57 5.23
N VAL A 377 -21.35 24.38 5.83
CA VAL A 377 -22.49 23.72 6.49
C VAL A 377 -22.25 23.59 8.00
N TRP A 378 -23.18 24.12 8.79
CA TRP A 378 -23.17 24.02 10.26
C TRP A 378 -24.62 24.00 10.78
N GLY A 379 -25.06 22.86 11.30
CA GLY A 379 -26.41 22.67 11.81
C GLY A 379 -27.48 22.46 10.73
N TYR A 380 -28.74 22.58 11.14
CA TYR A 380 -29.89 22.40 10.26
C TYR A 380 -29.92 23.51 9.21
N TYR A 381 -29.73 23.13 7.95
CA TYR A 381 -30.16 23.95 6.84
C TYR A 381 -31.68 24.15 6.93
N ARG A 382 -32.09 25.41 7.06
CA ARG A 382 -33.41 25.85 6.60
C ARG A 382 -33.32 26.21 5.14
#